data_AF-A0A328TXM5-F1
#
_entry.id   AF-A0A328TXM5-F1
#
_cell.length_a   1.000
_cell.length_b   1.000
_cell.length_c   1.000
_cell.angle_alpha   90.00
_cell.angle_beta   90.00
_cell.angle_gamma   90.00
#
_symmetry.space_group_name_H-M   'P 1'
#
loop_
_entity.id
_entity.type
_entity.pdbx_description
1 polymer ?
#
loop_
_entity_poly.entity_id
_entity_poly.type
_entity_poly.pdbx_seq_one_letter_code
_entity_poly.pdbx_strand_id
1 'polypeptide(L)'
;MTMFGKKSFLTASLICLALQVIGVIISIVFAMPAQVAFGDQLLSPADATSATVAKAFLTNGTALAPPLMLMIIFALLLVAATRSGKWGTLGTFLLSLLGLLFTLATLGEYANPERFTLVSGNVYVALLLVNQASIAAVTILGALTLITQIRKGVRSRSL
;
A
#
# COMPACT_ATOMS: atom_id res chain seq x y z
N MET A 1 -8.79 15.34 -21.17
CA MET A 1 -7.99 14.53 -20.22
C MET A 1 -6.87 13.94 -21.03
N THR A 2 -5.58 14.14 -20.74
CA THR A 2 -4.62 13.21 -21.35
C THR A 2 -4.97 11.87 -20.72
N MET A 3 -5.51 10.97 -21.55
CA MET A 3 -5.99 9.67 -21.12
C MET A 3 -4.92 8.91 -20.31
N PHE A 4 -3.66 9.29 -20.52
CA PHE A 4 -2.45 8.92 -19.82
C PHE A 4 -2.50 9.04 -18.29
N GLY A 5 -2.82 10.21 -17.70
CA GLY A 5 -2.61 10.42 -16.26
C GLY A 5 -3.44 9.49 -15.36
N LYS A 6 -4.74 9.34 -15.67
CA LYS A 6 -5.62 8.42 -14.93
C LYS A 6 -5.23 6.96 -15.17
N LYS A 7 -4.83 6.60 -16.39
CA LYS A 7 -4.38 5.23 -16.72
C LYS A 7 -3.11 4.89 -15.93
N SER A 8 -2.11 5.77 -15.92
CA SER A 8 -0.87 5.58 -15.16
C SER A 8 -1.12 5.41 -13.67
N PHE A 9 -2.02 6.22 -13.08
CA PHE A 9 -2.43 6.05 -11.68
C PHE A 9 -3.05 4.67 -11.42
N LEU A 10 -4.06 4.27 -12.21
CA LEU A 10 -4.71 2.97 -12.04
C LEU A 10 -3.74 1.79 -12.22
N THR A 11 -2.83 1.88 -13.20
CA THR A 11 -1.78 0.88 -13.42
C THR A 11 -0.82 0.82 -12.23
N ALA A 12 -0.36 1.95 -11.71
CA ALA A 12 0.50 1.98 -10.52
C ALA A 12 -0.21 1.37 -9.30
N SER A 13 -1.49 1.68 -9.11
CA SER A 13 -2.30 1.10 -8.03
C SER A 13 -2.47 -0.41 -8.16
N LEU A 14 -2.70 -0.91 -9.38
CA LEU A 14 -2.80 -2.34 -9.63
C LEU A 14 -1.46 -3.06 -9.36
N ILE A 15 -0.35 -2.47 -9.80
CA ILE A 15 1.00 -3.00 -9.52
C ILE A 15 1.27 -3.00 -8.02
N CYS A 16 0.94 -1.92 -7.32
CA CYS A 16 1.07 -1.81 -5.87
C CYS A 16 0.28 -2.92 -5.14
N LEU A 17 -0.98 -3.15 -5.53
CA LEU A 17 -1.78 -4.23 -4.96
C LEU A 17 -1.17 -5.62 -5.25
N ALA A 18 -0.69 -5.86 -6.47
CA ALA A 18 -0.05 -7.12 -6.83
C ALA A 18 1.24 -7.36 -6.03
N LEU A 19 2.06 -6.32 -5.82
CA LEU A 19 3.26 -6.39 -5.00
C LEU A 19 2.92 -6.68 -3.53
N GLN A 20 1.85 -6.10 -2.98
CA GLN A 20 1.39 -6.43 -1.64
C GLN A 20 0.97 -7.90 -1.53
N VAL A 21 0.23 -8.43 -2.51
CA VAL A 21 -0.14 -9.87 -2.55
C VAL A 21 1.10 -10.76 -2.59
N ILE A 22 2.08 -10.42 -3.42
CA ILE A 22 3.37 -11.15 -3.47
C ILE A 22 4.08 -11.05 -2.11
N GLY A 23 4.07 -9.88 -1.48
CA GLY A 23 4.62 -9.67 -0.14
C GLY A 23 3.98 -10.58 0.90
N VAL A 24 2.65 -10.71 0.91
CA VAL A 24 1.92 -11.65 1.79
C VAL A 24 2.40 -13.08 1.57
N ILE A 25 2.48 -13.54 0.31
CA ILE A 25 2.90 -14.90 -0.02
C ILE A 25 4.32 -15.16 0.49
N ILE A 26 5.25 -14.25 0.21
CA ILE A 26 6.64 -14.34 0.68
C ILE A 26 6.68 -14.38 2.21
N SER A 27 5.98 -13.48 2.88
CA SER A 27 5.97 -13.43 4.35
C SER A 27 5.42 -14.71 4.97
N ILE A 28 4.37 -15.32 4.40
CA ILE A 28 3.82 -16.58 4.91
C ILE A 28 4.77 -17.76 4.65
N VAL A 29 5.30 -17.88 3.43
CA VAL A 29 6.18 -19.00 3.03
C VAL A 29 7.48 -19.00 3.85
N PHE A 30 8.06 -17.82 4.08
CA PHE A 30 9.29 -17.66 4.85
C PHE A 30 9.05 -17.36 6.33
N ALA A 31 7.81 -17.45 6.81
CA ALA A 31 7.42 -17.15 8.18
C ALA A 31 8.01 -15.81 8.70
N MET A 32 7.94 -14.76 7.88
CA MET A 32 8.44 -13.43 8.23
C MET A 32 7.42 -12.71 9.14
N PRO A 33 7.73 -12.50 10.44
CA PRO A 33 6.79 -11.89 11.39
C PRO A 33 6.52 -10.42 11.07
N ALA A 34 5.33 -9.93 11.41
CA ALA A 34 4.96 -8.54 11.20
C ALA A 34 5.89 -7.57 11.96
N GLN A 35 6.28 -6.47 11.32
CA GLN A 35 7.16 -5.45 11.89
C GLN A 35 6.40 -4.15 12.23
N VAL A 36 5.37 -4.26 13.07
CA VAL A 36 4.83 -3.14 13.88
C VAL A 36 4.03 -2.03 13.17
N ALA A 37 4.09 -1.79 11.84
CA ALA A 37 3.27 -0.73 11.23
C ALA A 37 1.75 -0.86 11.52
N PHE A 38 1.27 -2.07 11.78
CA PHE A 38 -0.15 -2.34 12.02
C PHE A 38 -0.43 -3.25 13.23
N GLY A 39 0.49 -3.38 14.20
CA GLY A 39 0.22 -4.14 15.44
C GLY A 39 1.32 -4.10 16.51
N ASP A 40 0.93 -4.27 17.77
CA ASP A 40 1.84 -4.19 18.94
C ASP A 40 2.64 -5.46 19.23
N GLN A 41 2.28 -6.59 18.63
CA GLN A 41 2.94 -7.88 18.88
C GLN A 41 3.95 -8.20 17.79
N LEU A 42 5.23 -7.99 18.12
CA LEU A 42 6.35 -8.65 17.45
C LEU A 42 6.23 -10.16 17.72
N LEU A 43 5.86 -10.93 16.71
CA LEU A 43 5.98 -12.39 16.77
C LEU A 43 7.46 -12.71 16.98
N SER A 44 7.78 -13.36 18.10
CA SER A 44 9.12 -13.85 18.37
C SER A 44 9.57 -14.76 17.21
N PRO A 45 10.83 -14.69 16.78
CA PRO A 45 11.36 -15.57 15.73
C PRO A 45 11.15 -17.07 16.04
N ALA A 46 11.15 -17.43 17.33
CA ALA A 46 10.92 -18.79 17.78
C ALA A 46 9.48 -19.29 17.55
N ASP A 47 8.52 -18.37 17.49
CA ASP A 47 7.08 -18.65 17.34
C ASP A 47 6.56 -18.33 15.92
N ALA A 48 7.45 -17.84 15.05
CA ALA A 48 7.15 -17.49 13.67
C ALA A 48 7.04 -18.76 12.82
N THR A 49 5.80 -19.17 12.55
CA THR A 49 5.44 -20.24 11.62
C THR A 49 4.57 -19.66 10.53
N SER A 50 4.46 -20.33 9.38
CA SER A 50 3.56 -19.90 8.31
C SER A 50 2.11 -19.73 8.79
N ALA A 51 1.67 -20.57 9.73
CA ALA A 51 0.33 -20.48 10.32
C ALA A 51 0.15 -19.24 11.21
N THR A 52 1.14 -18.92 12.05
CA THR A 52 1.07 -17.74 12.92
C THR A 52 1.18 -16.44 12.12
N VAL A 53 2.00 -16.40 11.07
CA VAL A 53 2.10 -15.25 10.15
C VAL A 53 0.83 -15.10 9.31
N ALA A 54 0.23 -16.18 8.83
CA ALA A 54 -1.05 -16.12 8.12
C ALA A 54 -2.18 -15.59 9.01
N LYS A 55 -2.19 -15.95 10.31
CA LYS A 55 -3.13 -15.38 11.28
C LYS A 55 -2.85 -13.90 11.53
N ALA A 56 -1.58 -13.52 11.69
CA ALA A 56 -1.19 -12.12 11.89
C ALA A 56 -1.57 -11.24 10.70
N PHE A 57 -1.47 -11.74 9.47
CA PHE A 57 -1.91 -11.04 8.26
C PHE A 57 -3.37 -10.55 8.32
N LEU A 58 -4.25 -11.31 8.98
CA LEU A 58 -5.67 -10.97 9.05
C LEU A 58 -5.93 -9.69 9.87
N THR A 59 -5.16 -9.46 10.93
CA THR A 59 -5.40 -8.37 11.88
C THR A 59 -4.31 -7.31 11.88
N ASN A 60 -3.05 -7.73 11.81
CA ASN A 60 -1.87 -6.90 12.03
C ASN A 60 -0.97 -6.78 10.78
N GLY A 61 -1.30 -7.47 9.70
CA GLY A 61 -0.44 -7.51 8.51
C GLY A 61 0.77 -8.43 8.66
N THR A 62 1.71 -8.27 7.74
CA THR A 62 2.94 -9.06 7.64
C THR A 62 4.14 -8.13 7.51
N ALA A 63 5.35 -8.70 7.45
CA ALA A 63 6.58 -7.93 7.25
C ALA A 63 6.57 -7.12 5.93
N LEU A 64 5.94 -7.64 4.87
CA LEU A 64 6.00 -7.05 3.52
C LEU A 64 4.67 -6.50 3.02
N ALA A 65 3.59 -6.68 3.77
CA ALA A 65 2.26 -6.31 3.31
C ALA A 65 1.32 -5.89 4.46
N PRO A 66 0.42 -4.94 4.23
CA PRO A 66 -0.54 -4.46 5.22
C PRO A 66 -1.58 -5.55 5.58
N PRO A 67 -2.33 -5.39 6.68
CA PRO A 67 -3.44 -6.28 7.03
C PRO A 67 -4.44 -6.51 5.90
N LEU A 68 -5.01 -7.72 5.85
CA LEU A 68 -5.97 -8.12 4.81
C LEU A 68 -7.10 -7.09 4.62
N MET A 69 -7.64 -6.56 5.72
CA MET A 69 -8.70 -5.53 5.66
C MET A 69 -8.28 -4.29 4.88
N LEU A 70 -7.04 -3.83 5.04
CA LEU A 70 -6.54 -2.65 4.33
C LEU A 70 -6.29 -2.95 2.84
N MET A 71 -5.88 -4.18 2.49
CA MET A 71 -5.79 -4.62 1.10
C MET A 71 -7.16 -4.70 0.42
N ILE A 72 -8.18 -5.18 1.13
CA ILE A 72 -9.57 -5.19 0.65
C ILE A 72 -10.05 -3.75 0.42
N ILE A 73 -9.85 -2.86 1.38
CA ILE A 73 -10.19 -1.44 1.24
C ILE A 73 -9.46 -0.83 0.04
N PHE A 74 -8.17 -1.10 -0.13
CA PHE A 74 -7.39 -0.65 -1.28
C PHE A 74 -8.00 -1.12 -2.61
N ALA A 75 -8.35 -2.40 -2.71
CA ALA A 75 -8.97 -2.96 -3.92
C ALA A 75 -10.33 -2.31 -4.22
N LEU A 76 -11.18 -2.10 -3.20
CA LEU A 76 -12.47 -1.43 -3.36
C LEU A 76 -12.31 0.03 -3.80
N LEU A 77 -11.34 0.75 -3.23
CA LEU A 77 -11.02 2.12 -3.61
C LEU A 77 -10.46 2.22 -5.03
N LEU A 78 -9.66 1.22 -5.45
CA LEU A 78 -9.18 1.11 -6.82
C LEU A 78 -10.36 0.95 -7.80
N VAL A 79 -11.30 0.04 -7.49
CA VAL A 79 -12.53 -0.12 -8.27
C VAL A 79 -13.34 1.18 -8.30
N ALA A 80 -13.49 1.87 -7.17
CA ALA A 80 -14.17 3.16 -7.12
C ALA A 80 -13.47 4.22 -8.00
N ALA A 81 -12.14 4.28 -7.97
CA ALA A 81 -11.34 5.21 -8.77
C ALA A 81 -11.48 4.99 -10.29
N THR A 82 -11.86 3.78 -10.73
CA THR A 82 -12.15 3.54 -12.16
C THR A 82 -13.39 4.29 -12.64
N ARG A 83 -14.36 4.56 -11.76
CA ARG A 83 -15.62 5.24 -12.10
C ARG A 83 -15.40 6.68 -12.55
N SER A 84 -16.37 7.23 -13.27
CA SER A 84 -16.41 8.64 -13.67
C SER A 84 -17.17 9.48 -12.63
N GLY A 85 -16.94 10.80 -12.65
CA GLY A 85 -17.64 11.74 -11.76
C GLY A 85 -17.14 11.72 -10.31
N LYS A 86 -18.01 12.15 -9.39
CA LYS A 86 -17.68 12.39 -7.97
C LYS A 86 -17.14 11.14 -7.26
N TRP A 87 -17.69 9.96 -7.58
CA TRP A 87 -17.25 8.69 -7.01
C TRP A 87 -15.85 8.29 -7.42
N GLY A 88 -15.48 8.53 -8.69
CA GLY A 88 -14.11 8.32 -9.18
C GLY A 88 -13.11 9.26 -8.50
N THR A 89 -13.50 10.51 -8.28
CA THR A 89 -12.68 11.49 -7.54
C THR A 89 -12.50 11.10 -6.09
N LEU A 90 -13.58 10.69 -5.41
CA LEU A 90 -13.52 10.22 -4.03
C LEU A 90 -12.63 8.99 -3.90
N GLY A 91 -12.77 8.01 -4.81
CA GLY A 91 -11.92 6.82 -4.84
C GLY A 91 -10.44 7.18 -5.04
N THR A 92 -10.14 8.10 -5.98
CA THR A 92 -8.76 8.58 -6.19
C THR A 92 -8.22 9.27 -4.94
N PHE A 93 -9.02 10.10 -4.28
CA PHE A 93 -8.64 10.82 -3.06
C PHE A 93 -8.32 9.86 -1.92
N LEU A 94 -9.22 8.95 -1.62
CA LEU A 94 -9.05 7.99 -0.53
C LEU A 94 -7.90 7.02 -0.80
N LEU A 95 -7.70 6.58 -2.06
CA LEU A 95 -6.57 5.72 -2.41
C LEU A 95 -5.23 6.45 -2.26
N SER A 96 -5.18 7.74 -2.63
CA SER A 96 -3.98 8.57 -2.45
C SER A 96 -3.69 8.80 -0.97
N LEU A 97 -4.72 9.04 -0.17
CA LEU A 97 -4.61 9.19 1.27
C LEU A 97 -4.12 7.90 1.93
N LEU A 98 -4.65 6.74 1.52
CA LEU A 98 -4.22 5.44 2.01
C LEU A 98 -2.75 5.17 1.67
N GLY A 99 -2.32 5.49 0.45
CA GLY A 99 -0.91 5.41 0.06
C GLY A 99 0.01 6.31 0.91
N LEU A 100 -0.44 7.52 1.24
CA LEU A 100 0.29 8.41 2.14
C LEU A 100 0.41 7.80 3.55
N LEU A 101 -0.67 7.24 4.09
CA LEU A 101 -0.66 6.59 5.40
C LEU A 101 0.29 5.40 5.44
N PHE A 102 0.31 4.57 4.39
CA PHE A 102 1.27 3.47 4.28
C PHE A 102 2.70 3.99 4.22
N THR A 103 2.95 5.05 3.45
CA THR A 103 4.28 5.68 3.36
C THR A 103 4.78 6.12 4.74
N LEU A 104 3.92 6.77 5.54
CA LEU A 104 4.25 7.21 6.90
C LEU A 104 4.47 6.03 7.85
N ALA A 105 3.65 4.98 7.75
CA ALA A 105 3.79 3.78 8.57
C ALA A 105 5.16 3.11 8.32
N THR A 106 5.55 2.94 7.06
CA THR A 106 6.84 2.36 6.68
C THR A 106 8.03 3.24 7.10
N LEU A 107 7.91 4.57 7.05
CA LEU A 107 8.92 5.47 7.60
C LEU A 107 9.09 5.30 9.12
N GLY A 108 8.00 5.08 9.84
CA GLY A 108 8.02 4.73 11.26
C GLY A 108 8.76 3.42 11.54
N GLU A 109 8.65 2.44 10.65
CA GLU A 109 9.42 1.19 10.74
C GLU A 109 10.92 1.43 10.55
N TYR A 110 11.33 2.17 9.51
CA TYR A 110 12.75 2.49 9.25
C TYR A 110 13.44 3.23 10.40
N ALA A 111 12.70 4.02 11.18
CA ALA A 111 13.23 4.71 12.36
C ALA A 111 13.61 3.75 13.51
N ASN A 112 13.27 2.46 13.41
CA ASN A 112 13.54 1.44 14.42
C ASN A 112 14.41 0.29 13.84
N PRO A 113 15.69 0.55 13.52
CA PRO A 113 16.55 -0.37 12.77
C PRO A 113 16.81 -1.71 13.47
N GLU A 114 16.75 -1.75 14.80
CA GLU A 114 16.94 -2.95 15.62
C GLU A 114 15.95 -4.08 15.27
N ARG A 115 14.84 -3.72 14.61
CA ARG A 115 13.75 -4.62 14.22
C ARG A 115 14.01 -5.36 12.89
N PHE A 116 14.98 -4.92 12.08
CA PHE A 116 15.27 -5.49 10.75
C PHE A 116 16.25 -6.69 10.78
N THR A 117 16.70 -7.10 11.95
CA THR A 117 17.85 -7.99 12.15
C THR A 117 17.62 -9.47 11.81
N LEU A 118 16.39 -9.87 11.46
CA LEU A 118 15.97 -11.29 11.50
C LEU A 118 15.93 -12.05 10.17
N VAL A 119 16.01 -11.39 9.01
CA VAL A 119 15.88 -12.06 7.70
C VAL A 119 16.89 -11.48 6.72
N SER A 120 17.80 -12.33 6.21
CA SER A 120 18.76 -12.09 5.10
C SER A 120 18.69 -10.67 4.50
N GLY A 121 19.39 -9.72 5.12
CA GLY A 121 19.04 -8.29 5.12
C GLY A 121 18.87 -7.64 3.76
N ASN A 122 19.57 -8.10 2.72
CA ASN A 122 19.57 -7.40 1.44
C ASN A 122 18.31 -7.67 0.59
N VAL A 123 17.80 -8.91 0.58
CA VAL A 123 16.62 -9.26 -0.23
C VAL A 123 15.36 -8.67 0.40
N TYR A 124 15.26 -8.72 1.73
CA TYR A 124 14.14 -8.14 2.47
C TYR A 124 14.05 -6.63 2.28
N VAL A 125 15.17 -5.91 2.48
CA VAL A 125 15.22 -4.46 2.29
C VAL A 125 14.89 -4.09 0.84
N ALA A 126 15.37 -4.86 -0.14
CA ALA A 126 15.03 -4.63 -1.54
C ALA A 126 13.51 -4.77 -1.81
N LEU A 127 12.87 -5.83 -1.30
CA LEU A 127 11.43 -6.02 -1.45
C LEU A 127 10.61 -4.90 -0.79
N LEU A 128 11.04 -4.47 0.40
CA LEU A 128 10.38 -3.40 1.14
C LEU A 128 10.53 -2.04 0.42
N LEU A 129 11.71 -1.75 -0.13
CA LEU A 129 11.95 -0.56 -0.96
C LEU A 129 11.12 -0.57 -2.25
N VAL A 130 11.00 -1.72 -2.91
CA VAL A 130 10.16 -1.87 -4.12
C VAL A 130 8.69 -1.62 -3.79
N ASN A 131 8.21 -2.18 -2.68
CA ASN A 131 6.84 -1.94 -2.22
C ASN A 131 6.62 -0.45 -1.90
N GLN A 132 7.56 0.17 -1.16
CA GLN A 132 7.50 1.59 -0.81
C GLN A 132 7.53 2.50 -2.05
N ALA A 133 8.36 2.19 -3.04
CA ALA A 133 8.40 2.93 -4.29
C ALA A 133 7.05 2.85 -5.04
N SER A 134 6.39 1.69 -5.01
CA SER A 134 5.07 1.52 -5.61
C SER A 134 3.99 2.33 -4.89
N ILE A 135 4.02 2.36 -3.55
CA ILE A 135 3.09 3.13 -2.72
C ILE A 135 3.29 4.64 -2.94
N ALA A 136 4.55 5.09 -3.02
CA ALA A 136 4.90 6.46 -3.34
C ALA A 136 4.39 6.86 -4.73
N ALA A 137 4.54 5.98 -5.73
CA ALA A 137 4.01 6.20 -7.07
C ALA A 137 2.49 6.37 -7.08
N VAL A 138 1.74 5.53 -6.34
CA VAL A 138 0.29 5.67 -6.17
C VAL A 138 -0.06 7.03 -5.56
N THR A 139 0.66 7.44 -4.52
CA THR A 139 0.42 8.71 -3.83
C THR A 139 0.66 9.92 -4.73
N ILE A 140 1.80 9.95 -5.42
CA ILE A 140 2.19 11.07 -6.31
C ILE A 140 1.25 11.13 -7.52
N LEU A 141 1.03 10.01 -8.21
CA LEU A 141 0.15 9.97 -9.39
C LEU A 141 -1.31 10.24 -9.01
N GLY A 142 -1.73 9.81 -7.82
CA GLY A 142 -3.04 10.09 -7.27
C GLY A 142 -3.24 11.59 -6.99
N ALA A 143 -2.29 12.24 -6.32
CA ALA A 143 -2.30 13.68 -6.09
C ALA A 143 -2.34 14.48 -7.40
N LEU A 144 -1.48 14.13 -8.38
CA LEU A 144 -1.51 14.74 -9.71
C LEU A 144 -2.87 14.53 -10.40
N THR A 145 -3.43 13.33 -10.31
CA THR A 145 -4.73 13.01 -10.87
C THR A 145 -5.83 13.87 -10.24
N LEU A 146 -5.82 14.04 -8.92
CA LEU A 146 -6.79 14.88 -8.19
C LEU A 146 -6.70 16.35 -8.59
N ILE A 147 -5.49 16.93 -8.65
CA ILE A 147 -5.29 18.31 -9.09
C ILE A 147 -5.92 18.51 -10.47
N THR A 148 -5.72 17.56 -11.39
CA THR A 148 -6.32 17.67 -12.73
C THR A 148 -7.84 17.48 -12.75
N GLN A 149 -8.41 16.72 -11.83
CA GLN A 149 -9.87 16.55 -11.70
C GLN A 149 -10.52 17.82 -11.13
N ILE A 150 -9.93 18.40 -10.08
CA ILE A 150 -10.40 19.64 -9.45
C ILE A 150 -10.37 20.81 -10.44
N ARG A 151 -9.25 21.02 -11.14
CA ARG A 151 -9.10 22.10 -12.13
C ARG A 151 -10.17 22.05 -13.23
N LYS A 152 -10.59 20.86 -13.66
CA LYS A 152 -11.65 20.71 -14.67
C LYS A 152 -13.04 20.97 -14.09
N GLY A 153 -13.31 20.47 -12.88
CA GLY A 153 -14.59 20.71 -12.21
C GLY A 153 -14.85 22.19 -11.93
N VAL A 154 -13.80 22.98 -11.68
CA VAL A 154 -13.91 24.45 -11.56
C VAL A 154 -14.25 25.09 -12.92
N ARG A 155 -13.55 24.71 -14.01
CA ARG A 155 -13.80 25.27 -15.36
C ARG A 155 -15.19 24.94 -15.92
N SER A 156 -15.79 23.82 -15.55
CA SER A 156 -17.13 23.45 -16.02
C SER A 156 -18.27 24.17 -15.27
N ARG A 157 -17.97 24.90 -14.18
CA ARG A 157 -18.95 25.70 -13.43
C ARG A 157 -18.89 27.19 -13.79
N SER A 158 -17.86 27.63 -14.51
CA SER A 158 -17.65 29.02 -14.94
C SER A 158 -18.15 29.30 -16.36
N LEU A 159 -18.77 28.32 -17.01
CA LEU A 159 -19.43 28.40 -18.31
C LEU A 159 -20.90 28.03 -18.11
#